data_AF-A0A6N6N6D1-F1
#
_entry.id   AF-A0A6N6N6D1-F1
#
_cell.length_a   1.000
_cell.length_b   1.000
_cell.length_c   1.000
_cell.angle_alpha   90.00
_cell.angle_beta   90.00
_cell.angle_gamma   90.00
#
_symmetry.space_group_name_H-M   'P 1'
#
loop_
_entity.id
_entity.type
_entity.pdbx_description
1 polymer ?
#
loop_
_entity_poly.entity_id
_entity_poly.type
_entity_poly.pdbx_seq_one_letter_code
_entity_poly.pdbx_strand_id
1 'polypeptide(L)'
;MNAIDLYSGIGGWTLGLKLAGVDVLASYEWWDKAIDTHNQNFGTTHSCTDVRQIDVKSLPKDIDFVVGSPPCTQFSFSNRGGSGNLNEGMKDVWKFLEVVDHIRPKYWIFENVPRLANIVRQELKNGDALDKFAHLIKVVTVVDMSEYGVPQKRRRALVGDFPLELLESYRTVCVERTLGDVLDTCRKKDVHDFLYGFSLPRDQVTELEAEPCLDEEEARMNREAKSYHPVYNLMSFPDKLDRPSRTITATCTRVSRESIVVPDGENDDCVRRLNPRERAMLQGFPINFQFYGGSYSNKLKMIGNAIPPYFTYFLAQALQEVERDDLMLPEVLSGKPLETPEQLPKVTRPDVNGRRFPVKRKFRAALPGLRFGSGVRFELTNSFSPDTQWAVDFYHGPSKAYKKVKLNEELLHSIADTPIYDTINKLFEYETEALAEILTQTSAEELQASWTRRSDGLGPFAVVDLLGNVSEKITKHVRKADSIKIERLVLKAIYGYENPAGNGTRKIALNSHAILAGLLVGAWFNTQNFSRS
;
A
#
# COMPACT_ATOMS: atom_id res chain seq x y z
N MET A 1 -20.19 29.83 -11.62
CA MET A 1 -20.92 28.59 -11.34
C MET A 1 -20.70 28.22 -9.89
N ASN A 2 -21.70 27.64 -9.24
CA ASN A 2 -21.68 27.32 -7.81
C ASN A 2 -21.61 25.80 -7.60
N ALA A 3 -20.86 25.36 -6.60
CA ALA A 3 -20.67 23.95 -6.29
C ALA A 3 -20.80 23.65 -4.79
N ILE A 4 -21.06 22.38 -4.48
CA ILE A 4 -20.84 21.80 -3.15
C ILE A 4 -19.87 20.60 -3.24
N ASP A 5 -19.04 20.43 -2.20
CA ASP A 5 -18.09 19.33 -2.05
C ASP A 5 -18.50 18.40 -0.90
N LEU A 6 -19.03 17.22 -1.24
CA LEU A 6 -19.44 16.20 -0.28
C LEU A 6 -18.27 15.25 0.01
N TYR A 7 -18.06 14.91 1.29
CA TYR A 7 -16.93 14.09 1.73
C TYR A 7 -15.60 14.76 1.33
N SER A 8 -15.49 16.06 1.60
CA SER A 8 -14.47 16.95 1.04
C SER A 8 -13.04 16.63 1.49
N GLY A 9 -12.88 15.95 2.63
CA GLY A 9 -11.58 15.69 3.21
C GLY A 9 -10.82 17.00 3.47
N ILE A 10 -9.64 17.10 2.87
CA ILE A 10 -8.82 18.33 2.92
C ILE A 10 -9.09 19.29 1.76
N GLY A 11 -10.11 19.04 0.93
CA GLY A 11 -10.51 19.90 -0.18
C GLY A 11 -9.76 19.67 -1.49
N GLY A 12 -9.52 18.40 -1.84
CA GLY A 12 -8.98 18.06 -3.15
C GLY A 12 -9.90 18.50 -4.30
N TRP A 13 -11.21 18.37 -4.11
CA TRP A 13 -12.22 18.91 -5.04
C TRP A 13 -12.28 20.44 -4.97
N THR A 14 -12.42 21.01 -3.77
CA THR A 14 -12.47 22.47 -3.55
C THR A 14 -11.32 23.21 -4.25
N LEU A 15 -10.08 22.72 -4.15
CA LEU A 15 -8.94 23.37 -4.80
C LEU A 15 -9.06 23.36 -6.33
N GLY A 16 -9.34 22.22 -6.96
CA GLY A 16 -9.49 22.14 -8.40
C GLY A 16 -10.66 22.99 -8.94
N LEU A 17 -11.77 23.02 -8.21
CA LEU A 17 -12.94 23.85 -8.54
C LEU A 17 -12.60 25.34 -8.45
N LYS A 18 -11.99 25.80 -7.35
CA LYS A 18 -11.59 27.21 -7.18
C LYS A 18 -10.57 27.64 -8.24
N LEU A 19 -9.63 26.77 -8.58
CA LEU A 19 -8.67 26.99 -9.67
C LEU A 19 -9.34 27.21 -11.03
N ALA A 20 -10.47 26.56 -11.28
CA ALA A 20 -11.27 26.72 -12.48
C ALA A 20 -12.25 27.91 -12.40
N GLY A 21 -12.25 28.68 -11.31
CA GLY A 21 -13.15 29.83 -11.11
C GLY A 21 -14.56 29.46 -10.64
N VAL A 22 -14.76 28.23 -10.15
CA VAL A 22 -16.03 27.78 -9.56
C VAL A 22 -16.11 28.19 -8.10
N ASP A 23 -17.25 28.74 -7.68
CA ASP A 23 -17.50 29.10 -6.29
C ASP A 23 -18.01 27.89 -5.50
N VAL A 24 -17.29 27.51 -4.44
CA VAL A 24 -17.63 26.35 -3.61
C VAL A 24 -18.34 26.83 -2.36
N LEU A 25 -19.67 26.78 -2.39
CA LEU A 25 -20.53 27.38 -1.35
C LEU A 25 -20.52 26.61 -0.03
N ALA A 26 -20.38 25.28 -0.10
CA ALA A 26 -20.36 24.43 1.08
C ALA A 26 -19.50 23.19 0.85
N SER A 27 -18.75 22.80 1.89
CA SER A 27 -17.97 21.57 1.94
C SER A 27 -18.32 20.78 3.20
N TYR A 28 -18.46 19.46 3.08
CA TYR A 28 -18.96 18.60 4.16
C TYR A 28 -17.97 17.47 4.46
N GLU A 29 -17.45 17.44 5.68
CA GLU A 29 -16.45 16.47 6.14
C GLU A 29 -16.64 16.18 7.64
N TRP A 30 -16.61 14.89 7.99
CA TRP A 30 -16.84 14.38 9.35
C TRP A 30 -15.56 14.25 10.18
N TRP A 31 -14.39 14.28 9.54
CA TRP A 31 -13.11 14.26 10.22
C TRP A 31 -12.67 15.68 10.56
N ASP A 32 -12.78 16.01 11.86
CA ASP A 32 -12.41 17.31 12.44
C ASP A 32 -11.08 17.87 11.90
N LYS A 33 -10.00 17.08 11.88
CA LYS A 33 -8.69 17.57 11.41
C LYS A 33 -8.64 17.81 9.90
N ALA A 34 -9.44 17.08 9.12
CA ALA A 34 -9.50 17.29 7.69
C ALA A 34 -10.27 18.57 7.36
N ILE A 35 -11.42 18.80 8.01
CA ILE A 35 -12.17 20.04 7.82
C ILE A 35 -11.43 21.27 8.38
N ASP A 36 -10.68 21.12 9.48
CA ASP A 36 -9.78 22.17 9.97
C ASP A 36 -8.73 22.51 8.89
N THR A 37 -8.12 21.50 8.28
CA THR A 37 -7.14 21.68 7.20
C THR A 37 -7.76 22.35 5.98
N HIS A 38 -8.97 21.93 5.58
CA HIS A 38 -9.74 22.57 4.52
C HIS A 38 -9.93 24.06 4.84
N ASN A 39 -10.53 24.37 5.98
CA ASN A 39 -10.86 25.74 6.39
C ASN A 39 -9.66 26.69 6.36
N GLN A 40 -8.52 26.25 6.88
CA GLN A 40 -7.31 27.06 6.90
C GLN A 40 -6.76 27.36 5.50
N ASN A 41 -6.81 26.39 4.57
CA ASN A 41 -6.32 26.60 3.20
C ASN A 41 -7.27 27.44 2.34
N PHE A 42 -8.57 27.43 2.63
CA PHE A 42 -9.58 28.08 1.78
C PHE A 42 -10.24 29.31 2.39
N GLY A 43 -9.84 29.71 3.61
CA GLY A 43 -10.45 30.82 4.34
C GLY A 43 -11.92 30.58 4.70
N THR A 44 -12.32 29.32 4.88
CA THR A 44 -13.71 28.92 5.16
C THR A 44 -13.92 28.60 6.64
N THR A 45 -15.18 28.50 7.06
CA THR A 45 -15.55 28.20 8.46
C THR A 45 -16.56 27.05 8.53
N HIS A 46 -16.36 26.00 7.74
CA HIS A 46 -17.25 24.84 7.73
C HIS A 46 -17.12 24.02 9.02
N SER A 47 -18.23 23.50 9.52
CA SER A 47 -18.25 22.62 10.69
C SER A 47 -18.12 21.14 10.31
N CYS A 48 -17.55 20.37 11.23
CA CYS A 48 -17.55 18.91 11.15
C CYS A 48 -18.97 18.37 10.96
N THR A 49 -19.20 17.64 9.86
CA THR A 49 -20.54 17.20 9.45
C THR A 49 -20.51 15.78 8.92
N ASP A 50 -21.36 14.91 9.46
CA ASP A 50 -21.62 13.59 8.89
C ASP A 50 -22.61 13.74 7.71
N VAL A 51 -22.11 13.54 6.49
CA VAL A 51 -22.90 13.66 5.26
C VAL A 51 -24.16 12.77 5.30
N ARG A 52 -24.10 11.61 5.96
CA ARG A 52 -25.23 10.69 6.11
C ARG A 52 -26.41 11.32 6.86
N GLN A 53 -26.14 12.30 7.71
CA GLN A 53 -27.12 12.93 8.60
C GLN A 53 -27.61 14.28 8.09
N ILE A 54 -27.12 14.77 6.94
CA ILE A 54 -27.55 16.04 6.38
C ILE A 54 -29.03 15.97 5.99
N ASP A 55 -29.81 16.96 6.45
CA ASP A 55 -31.13 17.24 5.87
C ASP A 55 -30.92 17.92 4.52
N VAL A 56 -31.32 17.25 3.43
CA VAL A 56 -31.15 17.77 2.07
C VAL A 56 -31.83 19.12 1.86
N LYS A 57 -32.88 19.45 2.65
CA LYS A 57 -33.58 20.74 2.57
C LYS A 57 -32.76 21.91 3.13
N SER A 58 -31.72 21.62 3.91
CA SER A 58 -30.81 22.62 4.49
C SER A 58 -29.64 22.98 3.56
N LEU A 59 -29.51 22.28 2.43
CA LEU A 59 -28.45 22.51 1.47
C LEU A 59 -28.60 23.88 0.79
N PRO A 60 -27.49 24.51 0.38
CA PRO A 60 -27.54 25.73 -0.41
C PRO A 60 -28.36 25.54 -1.70
N LYS A 61 -29.00 26.63 -2.14
CA LYS A 61 -29.72 26.67 -3.42
C LYS A 61 -28.78 27.10 -4.55
N ASP A 62 -29.27 27.01 -5.78
CA ASP A 62 -28.57 27.49 -6.98
C ASP A 62 -27.19 26.85 -7.15
N ILE A 63 -27.13 25.53 -7.03
CA ILE A 63 -25.93 24.71 -7.18
C ILE A 63 -25.87 24.14 -8.59
N ASP A 64 -24.84 24.51 -9.34
CA ASP A 64 -24.56 23.99 -10.67
C ASP A 64 -23.88 22.62 -10.61
N PHE A 65 -22.99 22.41 -9.62
CA PHE A 65 -22.18 21.19 -9.50
C PHE A 65 -22.26 20.53 -8.13
N VAL A 66 -22.46 19.21 -8.10
CA VAL A 66 -22.30 18.40 -6.88
C VAL A 66 -21.12 17.46 -7.08
N VAL A 67 -20.07 17.63 -6.29
CA VAL A 67 -18.88 16.78 -6.34
C VAL A 67 -18.64 16.05 -5.02
N GLY A 68 -17.83 15.00 -5.03
CA GLY A 68 -17.37 14.40 -3.78
C GLY A 68 -16.60 13.10 -3.91
N SER A 69 -16.14 12.59 -2.76
CA SER A 69 -15.38 11.32 -2.70
C SER A 69 -15.87 10.42 -1.56
N PRO A 70 -17.03 9.74 -1.70
CA PRO A 70 -17.57 8.87 -0.66
C PRO A 70 -16.56 7.82 -0.16
N PRO A 71 -16.57 7.44 1.15
CA PRO A 71 -15.60 6.52 1.72
C PRO A 71 -15.48 5.18 0.97
N CYS A 72 -14.25 4.82 0.59
CA CYS A 72 -13.97 3.60 -0.18
C CYS A 72 -13.66 2.34 0.66
N THR A 73 -13.68 2.46 2.00
CA THR A 73 -13.11 1.44 2.92
C THR A 73 -13.78 0.07 2.79
N GLN A 74 -15.08 0.05 2.48
CA GLN A 74 -15.87 -1.17 2.28
C GLN A 74 -15.72 -1.76 0.86
N PHE A 75 -15.15 -1.01 -0.08
CA PHE A 75 -15.00 -1.41 -1.48
C PHE A 75 -13.54 -1.77 -1.85
N SER A 76 -12.56 -1.42 -1.01
CA SER A 76 -11.14 -1.68 -1.29
C SER A 76 -10.70 -3.14 -1.04
N PHE A 77 -9.74 -3.64 -1.83
CA PHE A 77 -9.10 -4.95 -1.58
C PHE A 77 -8.14 -4.94 -0.37
N SER A 78 -7.69 -3.75 0.04
CA SER A 78 -6.65 -3.58 1.06
C SER A 78 -7.14 -3.90 2.48
N ASN A 79 -8.45 -3.88 2.71
CA ASN A 79 -9.05 -4.25 4.00
C ASN A 79 -9.61 -5.68 3.93
N ARG A 80 -9.02 -6.58 4.74
CA ARG A 80 -9.58 -7.90 5.13
C ARG A 80 -10.04 -8.83 4.00
N GLY A 81 -9.15 -9.24 3.10
CA GLY A 81 -9.36 -10.45 2.30
C GLY A 81 -10.66 -10.51 1.49
N GLY A 82 -11.24 -9.35 1.13
CA GLY A 82 -12.48 -9.27 0.35
C GLY A 82 -13.78 -9.26 1.15
N SER A 83 -13.76 -9.21 2.48
CA SER A 83 -14.97 -9.15 3.34
C SER A 83 -15.44 -7.72 3.62
N GLY A 84 -15.49 -6.86 2.60
CA GLY A 84 -16.09 -5.53 2.72
C GLY A 84 -17.62 -5.66 2.88
N ASN A 85 -18.21 -4.92 3.82
CA ASN A 85 -19.65 -4.88 3.96
C ASN A 85 -20.22 -3.94 2.89
N LEU A 86 -20.56 -4.51 1.74
CA LEU A 86 -21.14 -3.79 0.60
C LEU A 86 -22.33 -2.92 1.03
N ASN A 87 -23.22 -3.44 1.87
CA ASN A 87 -24.40 -2.70 2.36
C ASN A 87 -24.01 -1.44 3.15
N GLU A 88 -22.93 -1.50 3.90
CA GLU A 88 -22.45 -0.34 4.68
C GLU A 88 -21.82 0.73 3.79
N GLY A 89 -21.05 0.33 2.76
CA GLY A 89 -20.48 1.27 1.79
C GLY A 89 -21.54 1.90 0.90
N MET A 90 -22.61 1.16 0.59
CA MET A 90 -23.69 1.67 -0.25
C MET A 90 -24.49 2.81 0.39
N LYS A 91 -24.46 2.95 1.74
CA LYS A 91 -25.13 4.06 2.43
C LYS A 91 -24.60 5.43 1.99
N ASP A 92 -23.29 5.56 1.80
CA ASP A 92 -22.68 6.83 1.38
C ASP A 92 -23.01 7.15 -0.08
N VAL A 93 -22.99 6.14 -0.95
CA VAL A 93 -23.37 6.31 -2.36
C VAL A 93 -24.86 6.69 -2.46
N TRP A 94 -25.73 6.03 -1.69
CA TRP A 94 -27.16 6.33 -1.67
C TRP A 94 -27.41 7.75 -1.16
N LYS A 95 -26.73 8.16 -0.08
CA LYS A 95 -26.85 9.52 0.45
C LYS A 95 -26.36 10.57 -0.55
N PHE A 96 -25.24 10.33 -1.23
CA PHE A 96 -24.74 11.22 -2.28
C PHE A 96 -25.78 11.40 -3.38
N LEU A 97 -26.38 10.31 -3.86
CA LEU A 97 -27.41 10.36 -4.91
C LEU A 97 -28.72 11.00 -4.43
N GLU A 98 -29.08 10.86 -3.15
CA GLU A 98 -30.21 11.59 -2.55
C GLU A 98 -29.98 13.10 -2.59
N VAL A 99 -28.75 13.56 -2.33
CA VAL A 99 -28.39 14.98 -2.45
C VAL A 99 -28.51 15.45 -3.91
N VAL A 100 -28.00 14.67 -4.86
CA VAL A 100 -28.09 14.99 -6.29
C VAL A 100 -29.55 15.05 -6.77
N ASP A 101 -30.38 14.08 -6.38
CA ASP A 101 -31.82 14.03 -6.72
C ASP A 101 -32.58 15.25 -6.18
N HIS A 102 -32.19 15.73 -5.00
CA HIS A 102 -32.76 16.93 -4.39
C HIS A 102 -32.31 18.21 -5.09
N ILE A 103 -31.00 18.39 -5.28
CA ILE A 103 -30.41 19.62 -5.83
C ILE A 103 -30.71 19.77 -7.32
N ARG A 104 -30.69 18.66 -8.08
CA ARG A 104 -30.78 18.63 -9.55
C ARG A 104 -29.73 19.54 -10.20
N PRO A 105 -28.43 19.32 -9.94
CA PRO A 105 -27.36 20.15 -10.49
C PRO A 105 -27.25 19.99 -12.01
N LYS A 106 -26.59 20.95 -12.69
CA LYS A 106 -26.22 20.82 -14.11
C LYS A 106 -25.38 19.56 -14.33
N TYR A 107 -24.37 19.37 -13.48
CA TYR A 107 -23.53 18.19 -13.50
C TYR A 107 -23.19 17.69 -12.10
N TRP A 108 -22.87 16.42 -11.99
CA TRP A 108 -22.38 15.85 -10.74
C TRP A 108 -21.40 14.73 -11.00
N ILE A 109 -20.48 14.55 -10.06
CA ILE A 109 -19.49 13.48 -10.14
C ILE A 109 -19.04 13.08 -8.75
N PHE A 110 -18.87 11.79 -8.51
CA PHE A 110 -18.07 11.34 -7.38
C PHE A 110 -16.94 10.41 -7.79
N GLU A 111 -15.85 10.47 -7.02
CA GLU A 111 -14.69 9.61 -7.15
C GLU A 111 -14.77 8.40 -6.21
N ASN A 112 -14.25 7.26 -6.67
CA ASN A 112 -13.99 6.13 -5.79
C ASN A 112 -12.91 5.17 -6.32
N VAL A 113 -12.65 4.08 -5.59
CA VAL A 113 -11.74 3.02 -6.04
C VAL A 113 -12.27 2.30 -7.30
N PRO A 114 -11.39 1.79 -8.19
CA PRO A 114 -11.80 1.18 -9.47
C PRO A 114 -12.83 0.05 -9.35
N ARG A 115 -12.82 -0.70 -8.24
CA ARG A 115 -13.77 -1.79 -8.02
C ARG A 115 -15.22 -1.30 -7.97
N LEU A 116 -15.47 -0.08 -7.50
CA LEU A 116 -16.81 0.48 -7.40
C LEU A 116 -17.49 0.59 -8.77
N ALA A 117 -16.76 0.89 -9.84
CA ALA A 117 -17.31 0.96 -11.19
C ALA A 117 -18.01 -0.34 -11.61
N ASN A 118 -17.44 -1.50 -11.24
CA ASN A 118 -18.06 -2.79 -11.55
C ASN A 118 -19.29 -3.06 -10.68
N ILE A 119 -19.27 -2.63 -9.41
CA ILE A 119 -20.40 -2.76 -8.49
C ILE A 119 -21.58 -1.92 -9.01
N VAL A 120 -21.35 -0.64 -9.30
CA VAL A 120 -22.39 0.27 -9.82
C VAL A 120 -22.99 -0.27 -11.13
N ARG A 121 -22.18 -0.76 -12.07
CA ARG A 121 -22.69 -1.37 -13.31
C ARG A 121 -23.55 -2.60 -13.06
N GLN A 122 -23.24 -3.41 -12.05
CA GLN A 122 -24.05 -4.57 -11.68
C GLN A 122 -25.38 -4.14 -11.05
N GLU A 123 -25.35 -3.21 -10.09
CA GLU A 123 -26.55 -2.66 -9.44
C GLU A 123 -27.52 -2.05 -10.47
N LEU A 124 -26.99 -1.27 -11.43
CA LEU A 124 -27.78 -0.67 -12.52
C LEU A 124 -28.38 -1.72 -13.48
N LYS A 125 -27.70 -2.84 -13.70
CA LYS A 125 -28.18 -3.90 -14.59
C LYS A 125 -29.28 -4.75 -13.93
N ASN A 126 -29.15 -4.98 -12.63
CA ASN A 126 -30.05 -5.87 -11.90
C ASN A 126 -31.31 -5.16 -11.37
N GLY A 127 -31.28 -3.82 -11.24
CA GLY A 127 -32.36 -3.06 -10.61
C GLY A 127 -32.36 -3.22 -9.08
N ASP A 128 -31.17 -3.23 -8.48
CA ASP A 128 -30.96 -3.50 -7.04
C ASP A 128 -30.95 -2.18 -6.22
N ALA A 129 -29.94 -1.97 -5.35
CA ALA A 129 -29.94 -0.91 -4.34
C ALA A 129 -29.89 0.52 -4.90
N LEU A 130 -29.52 0.67 -6.18
CA LEU A 130 -29.41 1.95 -6.89
C LEU A 130 -30.57 2.24 -7.85
N ASP A 131 -31.57 1.34 -7.95
CA ASP A 131 -32.64 1.45 -8.95
C ASP A 131 -33.35 2.81 -8.92
N LYS A 132 -33.69 3.30 -7.73
CA LYS A 132 -34.30 4.63 -7.50
C LYS A 132 -33.53 5.76 -8.21
N PHE A 133 -32.21 5.69 -8.24
CA PHE A 133 -31.31 6.72 -8.75
C PHE A 133 -30.66 6.37 -10.08
N ALA A 134 -31.02 5.24 -10.69
CA ALA A 134 -30.42 4.76 -11.93
C ALA A 134 -30.51 5.81 -13.06
N HIS A 135 -31.62 6.57 -13.08
CA HIS A 135 -31.84 7.63 -14.05
C HIS A 135 -30.83 8.80 -13.95
N LEU A 136 -30.19 9.01 -12.79
CA LEU A 136 -29.19 10.06 -12.56
C LEU A 136 -27.79 9.68 -13.07
N ILE A 137 -27.49 8.37 -13.19
CA ILE A 137 -26.14 7.89 -13.49
C ILE A 137 -25.99 7.73 -15.00
N LYS A 138 -25.27 8.65 -15.65
CA LYS A 138 -25.01 8.63 -17.10
C LYS A 138 -23.65 8.05 -17.45
N VAL A 139 -22.67 8.27 -16.58
CA VAL A 139 -21.27 7.89 -16.80
C VAL A 139 -20.78 7.01 -15.65
N VAL A 140 -20.14 5.90 -16.02
CA VAL A 140 -19.36 5.05 -15.11
C VAL A 140 -18.06 4.67 -15.82
N THR A 141 -16.95 5.28 -15.43
CA THR A 141 -15.63 5.05 -16.05
C THR A 141 -14.54 4.84 -15.02
N VAL A 142 -13.36 4.38 -15.46
CA VAL A 142 -12.14 4.32 -14.65
C VAL A 142 -11.03 5.05 -15.38
N VAL A 143 -10.49 6.08 -14.75
CA VAL A 143 -9.41 6.93 -15.30
C VAL A 143 -8.10 6.68 -14.57
N ASP A 144 -6.96 6.82 -15.25
CA ASP A 144 -5.65 6.95 -14.61
C ASP A 144 -5.23 8.41 -14.59
N MET A 145 -5.10 8.98 -13.39
CA MET A 145 -4.81 10.41 -13.22
C MET A 145 -3.42 10.81 -13.72
N SER A 146 -2.51 9.84 -13.95
CA SER A 146 -1.21 10.15 -14.59
C SER A 146 -1.34 10.58 -16.05
N GLU A 147 -2.43 10.20 -16.73
CA GLU A 147 -2.72 10.66 -18.09
C GLU A 147 -3.12 12.15 -18.14
N TYR A 148 -3.32 12.76 -16.97
CA TYR A 148 -3.64 14.18 -16.78
C TYR A 148 -2.51 14.92 -16.07
N GLY A 149 -1.28 14.41 -16.14
CA GLY A 149 -0.07 15.05 -15.61
C GLY A 149 0.16 14.93 -14.11
N VAL A 150 -0.72 14.25 -13.35
CA VAL A 150 -0.43 13.91 -11.96
C VAL A 150 0.76 12.93 -11.92
N PRO A 151 1.83 13.18 -11.14
CA PRO A 151 3.03 12.32 -11.08
C PRO A 151 2.83 10.97 -10.35
N GLN A 152 1.64 10.38 -10.46
CA GLN A 152 1.20 9.19 -9.74
C GLN A 152 0.24 8.36 -10.60
N LYS A 153 0.54 7.07 -10.77
CA LYS A 153 -0.40 6.07 -11.31
C LYS A 153 -1.52 5.84 -10.29
N ARG A 154 -2.62 6.54 -10.48
CA ARG A 154 -3.77 6.56 -9.56
C ARG A 154 -5.04 6.32 -10.37
N ARG A 155 -5.38 5.04 -10.49
CA ARG A 155 -6.63 4.62 -11.14
C ARG A 155 -7.82 4.77 -10.21
N ARG A 156 -8.87 5.43 -10.66
CA ARG A 156 -10.09 5.69 -9.88
C ARG A 156 -11.33 5.61 -10.74
N ALA A 157 -12.42 5.12 -10.13
CA ALA A 157 -13.74 5.14 -10.71
C ALA A 157 -14.30 6.56 -10.63
N LEU A 158 -14.89 7.02 -11.72
CA LEU A 158 -15.70 8.23 -11.78
C LEU A 158 -17.13 7.83 -12.15
N VAL A 159 -18.08 8.29 -11.35
CA VAL A 159 -19.51 8.01 -11.52
C VAL A 159 -20.24 9.34 -11.49
N GLY A 160 -21.13 9.58 -12.45
CA GLY A 160 -21.78 10.88 -12.54
C GLY A 160 -22.64 11.11 -13.77
N ASP A 161 -22.99 12.38 -13.93
CA ASP A 161 -23.44 12.99 -15.17
C ASP A 161 -22.50 14.16 -15.45
N PHE A 162 -21.61 13.99 -16.44
CA PHE A 162 -20.55 14.94 -16.79
C PHE A 162 -20.03 14.67 -18.21
N PRO A 163 -19.44 15.66 -18.90
CA PRO A 163 -18.97 15.52 -20.28
C PRO A 163 -17.66 14.71 -20.35
N LEU A 164 -17.79 13.38 -20.35
CA LEU A 164 -16.66 12.45 -20.36
C LEU A 164 -15.74 12.64 -21.57
N GLU A 165 -16.30 12.74 -22.78
CA GLU A 165 -15.50 12.85 -24.01
C GLU A 165 -14.60 14.10 -23.99
N LEU A 166 -15.13 15.22 -23.49
CA LEU A 166 -14.37 16.45 -23.32
C LEU A 166 -13.23 16.26 -22.31
N LEU A 167 -13.51 15.67 -21.14
CA LEU A 167 -12.48 15.33 -20.16
C LEU A 167 -11.38 14.47 -20.80
N GLU A 168 -11.73 13.43 -21.56
CA GLU A 168 -10.76 12.54 -22.20
C GLU A 168 -9.88 13.26 -23.23
N SER A 169 -10.42 14.29 -23.90
CA SER A 169 -9.67 15.10 -24.86
C SER A 169 -8.47 15.83 -24.24
N TYR A 170 -8.56 16.22 -22.95
CA TYR A 170 -7.52 16.96 -22.25
C TYR A 170 -6.23 16.15 -22.02
N ARG A 171 -6.29 14.82 -22.05
CA ARG A 171 -5.10 13.96 -21.88
C ARG A 171 -3.99 14.29 -22.88
N THR A 172 -4.38 14.73 -24.07
CA THR A 172 -3.47 15.02 -25.18
C THR A 172 -2.64 16.29 -25.01
N VAL A 173 -3.01 17.18 -24.08
CA VAL A 173 -2.26 18.40 -23.76
C VAL A 173 -1.51 18.30 -22.44
N CYS A 174 -1.68 17.19 -21.71
CA CYS A 174 -1.02 16.96 -20.42
C CYS A 174 0.38 16.37 -20.61
N VAL A 175 1.30 16.74 -19.73
CA VAL A 175 2.68 16.25 -19.73
C VAL A 175 2.84 15.18 -18.65
N GLU A 176 3.38 14.00 -19.00
CA GLU A 176 3.69 12.96 -18.02
C GLU A 176 4.79 13.42 -17.04
N ARG A 177 4.58 13.17 -15.75
CA ARG A 177 5.49 13.53 -14.66
C ARG A 177 5.88 12.29 -13.85
N THR A 178 7.10 12.27 -13.35
CA THR A 178 7.70 11.11 -12.70
C THR A 178 7.88 11.30 -11.19
N LEU A 179 8.15 10.20 -10.49
CA LEU A 179 8.58 10.24 -9.09
C LEU A 179 9.91 11.01 -8.95
N GLY A 180 10.84 10.83 -9.89
CA GLY A 180 12.11 11.55 -9.92
C GLY A 180 11.92 13.07 -10.01
N ASP A 181 11.03 13.54 -10.89
CA ASP A 181 10.75 14.98 -11.04
C ASP A 181 10.35 15.65 -9.72
N VAL A 182 9.52 14.97 -8.92
CA VAL A 182 9.13 15.45 -7.59
C VAL A 182 10.31 15.49 -6.63
N LEU A 183 11.10 14.41 -6.54
CA LEU A 183 12.24 14.36 -5.62
C LEU A 183 13.29 15.42 -5.96
N ASP A 184 13.62 15.58 -7.24
CA ASP A 184 14.60 16.56 -7.70
C ASP A 184 14.13 17.99 -7.44
N THR A 185 12.84 18.24 -7.63
CA THR A 185 12.21 19.53 -7.30
C THR A 185 12.29 19.80 -5.79
N CYS A 186 11.92 18.82 -4.97
CA CYS A 186 11.97 18.90 -3.51
C CYS A 186 13.39 18.94 -2.92
N ARG A 187 14.46 18.92 -3.72
CA ARG A 187 15.87 19.06 -3.26
C ARG A 187 16.49 20.43 -3.56
N LYS A 188 15.90 21.20 -4.48
CA LYS A 188 16.42 22.50 -4.88
C LYS A 188 16.29 23.54 -3.77
N LYS A 189 17.13 24.58 -3.84
CA LYS A 189 17.05 25.77 -2.97
C LYS A 189 15.78 26.58 -3.25
N ASP A 190 15.44 26.71 -4.52
CA ASP A 190 14.17 27.25 -4.97
C ASP A 190 13.32 26.09 -5.49
N VAL A 191 12.25 25.77 -4.77
CA VAL A 191 11.34 24.69 -5.09
C VAL A 191 10.35 25.21 -6.12
N HIS A 192 10.54 24.84 -7.38
CA HIS A 192 9.65 25.21 -8.47
C HIS A 192 8.54 24.16 -8.64
N ASP A 193 7.30 24.54 -8.32
CA ASP A 193 6.14 23.69 -8.51
C ASP A 193 5.77 23.60 -10.00
N PHE A 194 6.24 22.55 -10.66
CA PHE A 194 6.03 22.34 -12.08
C PHE A 194 4.57 22.03 -12.46
N LEU A 195 3.67 21.82 -11.50
CA LEU A 195 2.24 21.66 -11.76
C LEU A 195 1.50 23.01 -11.74
N TYR A 196 2.02 24.00 -11.02
CA TYR A 196 1.33 25.29 -10.81
C TYR A 196 2.14 26.50 -11.27
N GLY A 197 3.36 26.28 -11.76
CA GLY A 197 4.19 27.28 -12.44
C GLY A 197 4.78 28.37 -11.54
N PHE A 198 4.84 28.17 -10.22
CA PHE A 198 5.43 29.12 -9.29
C PHE A 198 6.54 28.48 -8.44
N SER A 199 7.36 29.31 -7.80
CA SER A 199 8.47 28.86 -6.96
C SER A 199 8.39 29.45 -5.57
N LEU A 200 8.84 28.69 -4.57
CA LEU A 200 9.10 29.18 -3.22
C LEU A 200 10.53 28.83 -2.79
N PRO A 201 11.19 29.70 -2.01
CA PRO A 201 12.39 29.31 -1.29
C PRO A 201 12.12 28.06 -0.43
N ARG A 202 13.08 27.13 -0.40
CA ARG A 202 12.93 25.83 0.28
C ARG A 202 12.54 25.97 1.76
N ASP A 203 13.10 26.96 2.45
CA ASP A 203 12.82 27.25 3.86
C ASP A 203 11.40 27.77 4.11
N GLN A 204 10.67 28.17 3.06
CA GLN A 204 9.26 28.53 3.12
C GLN A 204 8.32 27.36 2.76
N VAL A 205 8.86 26.24 2.27
CA VAL A 205 8.06 25.05 1.95
C VAL A 205 8.03 24.11 3.16
N THR A 206 6.85 23.91 3.72
CA THR A 206 6.63 23.06 4.90
C THR A 206 6.67 21.57 4.56
N GLU A 207 6.96 20.73 5.56
CA GLU A 207 6.98 19.26 5.50
C GLU A 207 8.04 18.65 4.56
N LEU A 208 9.14 19.35 4.34
CA LEU A 208 10.30 18.88 3.57
C LEU A 208 11.31 18.08 4.39
N GLU A 209 11.11 17.92 5.70
CA GLU A 209 12.02 17.16 6.55
C GLU A 209 12.13 15.72 6.05
N ALA A 210 13.35 15.31 5.68
CA ALA A 210 13.61 13.96 5.22
C ALA A 210 13.28 12.96 6.33
N GLU A 211 12.63 11.85 5.96
CA GLU A 211 12.49 10.72 6.87
C GLU A 211 13.86 10.07 7.11
N PRO A 212 14.16 9.62 8.35
CA PRO A 212 15.42 8.95 8.62
C PRO A 212 15.52 7.65 7.81
N CYS A 213 16.75 7.32 7.40
CA CYS A 213 17.10 6.07 6.73
C CYS A 213 16.39 4.88 7.37
N LEU A 214 15.93 3.96 6.53
CA LEU A 214 15.53 2.64 7.00
C LEU A 214 16.76 1.90 7.49
N ASP A 215 16.68 1.27 8.66
CA ASP A 215 17.73 0.34 9.08
C ASP A 215 17.72 -0.92 8.19
N GLU A 216 18.73 -1.78 8.32
CA GLU A 216 18.86 -2.99 7.49
C GLU A 216 17.64 -3.91 7.61
N GLU A 217 17.06 -4.04 8.81
CA GLU A 217 15.87 -4.85 9.07
C GLU A 217 14.65 -4.25 8.34
N GLU A 218 14.41 -2.95 8.49
CA GLU A 218 13.30 -2.25 7.85
C GLU A 218 13.44 -2.24 6.33
N ALA A 219 14.65 -2.04 5.81
CA ALA A 219 14.94 -2.11 4.39
C ALA A 219 14.71 -3.52 3.84
N ARG A 220 15.17 -4.56 4.54
CA ARG A 220 14.89 -5.96 4.20
C ARG A 220 13.40 -6.25 4.18
N MET A 221 12.68 -5.89 5.24
CA MET A 221 11.24 -6.14 5.34
C MET A 221 10.46 -5.44 4.23
N ASN A 222 10.78 -4.18 3.90
CA ASN A 222 10.16 -3.48 2.77
C ASN A 222 10.49 -4.16 1.43
N ARG A 223 11.75 -4.56 1.21
CA ARG A 223 12.19 -5.27 0.00
C ARG A 223 11.44 -6.59 -0.17
N GLU A 224 11.33 -7.38 0.89
CA GLU A 224 10.62 -8.66 0.89
C GLU A 224 9.09 -8.48 0.80
N ALA A 225 8.52 -7.42 1.36
CA ALA A 225 7.10 -7.15 1.18
C ALA A 225 6.75 -6.80 -0.28
N LYS A 226 7.68 -6.19 -1.03
CA LYS A 226 7.50 -5.79 -2.43
C LYS A 226 7.87 -6.87 -3.45
N SER A 227 8.99 -7.56 -3.24
CA SER A 227 9.56 -8.49 -4.24
C SER A 227 8.90 -9.86 -4.26
N TYR A 228 8.00 -10.10 -3.31
CA TYR A 228 7.80 -11.45 -2.78
C TYR A 228 6.40 -11.65 -2.16
N HIS A 229 5.51 -10.66 -2.22
CA HIS A 229 4.22 -10.69 -1.54
C HIS A 229 3.39 -11.95 -1.87
N PRO A 230 2.75 -12.61 -0.87
CA PRO A 230 2.07 -13.87 -1.12
C PRO A 230 0.88 -13.75 -2.08
N VAL A 231 0.19 -12.61 -2.05
CA VAL A 231 -1.12 -12.44 -2.72
C VAL A 231 -1.07 -11.44 -3.88
N TYR A 232 -0.13 -10.50 -3.86
CA TYR A 232 -0.15 -9.33 -4.74
C TYR A 232 1.04 -9.34 -5.68
N ASN A 233 0.93 -8.62 -6.79
CA ASN A 233 1.99 -8.50 -7.80
C ASN A 233 3.29 -7.96 -7.20
N LEU A 234 4.41 -8.31 -7.84
CA LEU A 234 5.73 -7.83 -7.45
C LEU A 234 5.85 -6.33 -7.70
N MET A 235 6.64 -5.66 -6.86
CA MET A 235 6.95 -4.23 -6.98
C MET A 235 8.45 -4.02 -6.83
N SER A 236 8.95 -2.94 -7.41
CA SER A 236 10.36 -2.56 -7.29
C SER A 236 10.69 -2.11 -5.86
N PHE A 237 11.89 -2.42 -5.43
CA PHE A 237 12.51 -1.85 -4.24
C PHE A 237 13.96 -1.47 -4.56
N PRO A 238 14.38 -0.20 -4.39
CA PRO A 238 13.52 0.97 -4.14
C PRO A 238 12.51 1.20 -5.28
N ASP A 239 11.56 2.10 -5.07
CA ASP A 239 10.62 2.53 -6.10
C ASP A 239 11.37 3.25 -7.23
N LYS A 240 10.95 2.99 -8.47
CA LYS A 240 11.64 3.52 -9.66
C LYS A 240 11.30 4.99 -9.87
N LEU A 241 12.34 5.78 -10.12
CA LEU A 241 12.25 7.24 -10.29
C LEU A 241 11.84 7.66 -11.70
N ASP A 242 12.07 6.79 -12.70
CA ASP A 242 11.89 7.01 -14.14
C ASP A 242 10.43 6.98 -14.64
N ARG A 243 9.46 7.02 -13.72
CA ARG A 243 8.03 6.81 -14.02
C ARG A 243 7.16 7.49 -12.97
N PRO A 244 5.86 7.70 -13.24
CA PRO A 244 4.93 8.16 -12.21
C PRO A 244 4.90 7.20 -11.01
N SER A 245 4.74 7.74 -9.80
CA SER A 245 4.76 6.95 -8.58
C SER A 245 3.60 5.94 -8.51
N ARG A 246 3.71 4.97 -7.63
CA ARG A 246 2.55 4.14 -7.25
C ARG A 246 1.53 5.00 -6.49
N THR A 247 0.29 4.51 -6.38
CA THR A 247 -0.77 5.20 -5.62
C THR A 247 -0.33 5.49 -4.18
N ILE A 248 -0.46 6.74 -3.75
CA ILE A 248 -0.24 7.15 -2.36
C ILE A 248 -1.41 6.65 -1.50
N THR A 249 -1.10 5.89 -0.46
CA THR A 249 -2.10 5.28 0.45
C THR A 249 -2.19 6.04 1.77
N ALA A 250 -3.40 6.08 2.34
CA ALA A 250 -3.65 6.77 3.62
C ALA A 250 -3.01 6.08 4.84
N THR A 251 -2.79 4.76 4.77
CA THR A 251 -2.04 4.03 5.79
C THR A 251 -0.60 3.89 5.32
N CYS A 252 0.34 4.46 6.07
CA CYS A 252 1.78 4.34 5.82
C CYS A 252 2.53 4.05 7.12
N THR A 253 2.78 2.78 7.40
CA THR A 253 3.72 2.35 8.45
C THR A 253 5.16 2.44 7.92
N ARG A 254 6.18 2.51 8.80
CA ARG A 254 7.60 2.53 8.36
C ARG A 254 7.95 1.33 7.49
N VAL A 255 7.35 0.20 7.81
CA VAL A 255 7.49 -1.04 7.05
C VAL A 255 6.12 -1.48 6.56
N SER A 256 5.92 -1.45 5.24
CA SER A 256 4.78 -2.07 4.58
C SER A 256 5.07 -2.27 3.10
N ARG A 257 4.25 -3.11 2.45
CA ARG A 257 4.30 -3.27 0.99
C ARG A 257 3.94 -1.95 0.28
N GLU A 258 3.03 -1.19 0.87
CA GLU A 258 2.46 0.02 0.31
C GLU A 258 3.42 1.21 0.37
N SER A 259 4.34 1.23 1.34
CA SER A 259 5.33 2.31 1.51
C SER A 259 6.16 2.53 0.24
N ILE A 260 6.18 3.77 -0.23
CA ILE A 260 7.08 4.20 -1.29
C ILE A 260 8.44 4.48 -0.65
N VAL A 261 9.46 3.79 -1.14
CA VAL A 261 10.82 3.85 -0.60
C VAL A 261 11.75 4.27 -1.73
N VAL A 262 12.54 5.31 -1.49
CA VAL A 262 13.41 5.94 -2.49
C VAL A 262 14.84 6.02 -1.96
N PRO A 263 15.86 6.11 -2.83
CA PRO A 263 17.19 6.49 -2.41
C PRO A 263 17.15 7.87 -1.75
N ASP A 264 17.93 8.06 -0.70
CA ASP A 264 17.96 9.34 0.01
C ASP A 264 18.50 10.48 -0.87
N GLY A 265 19.49 10.16 -1.71
CA GLY A 265 20.08 11.05 -2.71
C GLY A 265 21.39 11.70 -2.28
N GLU A 266 21.71 11.68 -0.99
CA GLU A 266 23.03 12.10 -0.48
C GLU A 266 23.90 10.88 -0.11
N ASN A 267 23.28 9.84 0.43
CA ASN A 267 23.93 8.58 0.78
C ASN A 267 23.37 7.44 -0.08
N ASP A 268 24.20 6.86 -0.95
CA ASP A 268 23.83 5.78 -1.87
C ASP A 268 23.39 4.49 -1.16
N ASP A 269 23.87 4.26 0.07
CA ASP A 269 23.49 3.10 0.90
C ASP A 269 22.22 3.36 1.73
N CYS A 270 21.70 4.59 1.72
CA CYS A 270 20.49 4.95 2.44
C CYS A 270 19.25 4.94 1.55
N VAL A 271 18.24 4.20 2.00
CA VAL A 271 16.88 4.30 1.48
C VAL A 271 15.94 4.83 2.56
N ARG A 272 14.99 5.66 2.15
CA ARG A 272 14.01 6.27 3.06
C ARG A 272 12.61 6.27 2.47
N ARG A 273 11.62 6.58 3.31
CA ARG A 273 10.27 6.87 2.82
C ARG A 273 10.18 8.31 2.31
N LEU A 274 9.12 8.58 1.57
CA LEU A 274 8.75 9.93 1.19
C LEU A 274 8.30 10.76 2.39
N ASN A 275 8.75 12.00 2.49
CA ASN A 275 8.23 12.98 3.45
C ASN A 275 6.80 13.44 3.05
N PRO A 276 6.08 14.18 3.91
CA PRO A 276 4.70 14.57 3.59
C PRO A 276 4.61 15.51 2.39
N ARG A 277 5.56 16.43 2.17
CA ARG A 277 5.54 17.33 1.01
C ARG A 277 5.74 16.60 -0.32
N GLU A 278 6.70 15.67 -0.39
CA GLU A 278 6.92 14.81 -1.56
C GLU A 278 5.64 14.02 -1.88
N ARG A 279 4.95 13.49 -0.87
CA ARG A 279 3.66 12.80 -1.06
C ARG A 279 2.55 13.73 -1.52
N ALA A 280 2.50 14.95 -0.99
CA ALA A 280 1.52 15.95 -1.36
C ALA A 280 1.68 16.36 -2.84
N MET A 281 2.91 16.61 -3.28
CA MET A 281 3.23 16.89 -4.69
C MET A 281 2.92 15.70 -5.59
N LEU A 282 3.19 14.46 -5.15
CA LEU A 282 2.76 13.25 -5.88
C LEU A 282 1.24 13.11 -5.99
N GLN A 283 0.50 13.61 -4.99
CA GLN A 283 -0.95 13.76 -5.03
C GLN A 283 -1.40 15.03 -5.77
N GLY A 284 -0.49 15.83 -6.33
CA GLY A 284 -0.82 17.03 -7.10
C GLY A 284 -1.22 18.24 -6.26
N PHE A 285 -0.97 18.25 -4.94
CA PHE A 285 -1.14 19.46 -4.12
C PHE A 285 -0.02 20.46 -4.37
N PRO A 286 -0.32 21.78 -4.38
CA PRO A 286 0.69 22.79 -4.56
C PRO A 286 1.63 22.86 -3.35
N ILE A 287 2.87 23.31 -3.57
CA ILE A 287 3.91 23.39 -2.53
C ILE A 287 3.55 24.31 -1.35
N ASN A 288 2.61 25.23 -1.54
CA ASN A 288 2.11 26.14 -0.49
C ASN A 288 0.87 25.64 0.25
N PHE A 289 0.27 24.51 -0.16
CA PHE A 289 -0.84 23.89 0.56
C PHE A 289 -0.39 23.35 1.93
N GLN A 290 -1.13 23.66 2.99
CA GLN A 290 -0.76 23.33 4.37
C GLN A 290 -1.57 22.16 4.94
N PHE A 291 -0.98 21.38 5.87
CA PHE A 291 -1.62 20.21 6.48
C PHE A 291 -1.70 20.34 8.00
N TYR A 292 -2.90 20.50 8.57
CA TYR A 292 -3.12 20.77 10.00
C TYR A 292 -3.39 19.50 10.82
N GLY A 293 -2.78 18.38 10.41
CA GLY A 293 -2.88 17.12 11.14
C GLY A 293 -2.18 17.17 12.50
N GLY A 294 -2.86 16.71 13.56
CA GLY A 294 -2.29 16.66 14.91
C GLY A 294 -1.12 15.68 15.12
N SER A 295 -0.79 14.87 14.13
CA SER A 295 0.36 13.95 14.14
C SER A 295 0.88 13.74 12.72
N TYR A 296 2.11 13.25 12.59
CA TYR A 296 2.71 12.91 11.29
C TYR A 296 1.83 11.92 10.51
N SER A 297 1.33 10.88 11.19
CA SER A 297 0.42 9.88 10.62
C SER A 297 -0.91 10.49 10.15
N ASN A 298 -1.46 11.49 10.87
CA ASN A 298 -2.65 12.21 10.42
C ASN A 298 -2.41 12.94 9.10
N LYS A 299 -1.27 13.63 8.94
CA LYS A 299 -0.92 14.32 7.68
C LYS A 299 -0.81 13.33 6.52
N LEU A 300 -0.13 12.19 6.73
CA LEU A 300 -0.05 11.14 5.71
C LEU A 300 -1.42 10.58 5.32
N LYS A 301 -2.31 10.38 6.31
CA LYS A 301 -3.67 9.89 6.09
C LYS A 301 -4.51 10.87 5.27
N MET A 302 -4.43 12.17 5.58
CA MET A 302 -5.10 13.22 4.81
C MET A 302 -4.66 13.20 3.34
N ILE A 303 -3.34 13.23 3.11
CA ILE A 303 -2.76 13.23 1.77
C ILE A 303 -3.18 11.98 0.99
N GLY A 304 -3.09 10.78 1.58
CA GLY A 304 -3.41 9.53 0.89
C GLY A 304 -4.90 9.33 0.60
N ASN A 305 -5.79 9.89 1.43
CA ASN A 305 -7.24 9.83 1.22
C ASN A 305 -7.72 10.82 0.16
N ALA A 306 -7.03 11.95 -0.02
CA ALA A 306 -7.46 12.99 -0.95
C ALA A 306 -7.52 12.50 -2.41
N ILE A 307 -8.44 13.11 -3.17
CA ILE A 307 -8.37 13.14 -4.62
C ILE A 307 -7.33 14.19 -5.06
N PRO A 308 -6.51 13.92 -6.10
CA PRO A 308 -5.56 14.91 -6.61
C PRO A 308 -6.22 16.20 -7.08
N PRO A 309 -5.90 17.36 -6.48
CA PRO A 309 -6.52 18.62 -6.87
C PRO A 309 -6.13 19.09 -8.27
N TYR A 310 -4.93 18.72 -8.72
CA TYR A 310 -4.51 18.94 -10.11
C TYR A 310 -5.44 18.23 -11.10
N PHE A 311 -5.94 17.04 -10.76
CA PHE A 311 -6.90 16.31 -11.60
C PHE A 311 -8.32 16.88 -11.50
N THR A 312 -8.76 17.30 -10.31
CA THR A 312 -10.10 17.89 -10.15
C THR A 312 -10.23 19.24 -10.85
N TYR A 313 -9.13 19.94 -11.14
CA TYR A 313 -9.14 21.09 -12.03
C TYR A 313 -9.63 20.73 -13.45
N PHE A 314 -9.07 19.69 -14.07
CA PHE A 314 -9.51 19.23 -15.39
C PHE A 314 -10.97 18.79 -15.38
N LEU A 315 -11.40 18.14 -14.30
CA LEU A 315 -12.81 17.82 -14.11
C LEU A 315 -13.66 19.09 -14.06
N ALA A 316 -13.30 20.08 -13.25
CA ALA A 316 -14.01 21.35 -13.17
C ALA A 316 -14.08 22.07 -14.52
N GLN A 317 -13.00 22.07 -15.31
CA GLN A 317 -13.01 22.64 -16.66
C GLN A 317 -13.95 21.88 -17.61
N ALA A 318 -13.99 20.54 -17.52
CA ALA A 318 -14.96 19.75 -18.27
C ALA A 318 -16.40 20.06 -17.81
N LEU A 319 -16.67 20.18 -16.51
CA LEU A 319 -18.00 20.55 -15.99
C LEU A 319 -18.47 21.93 -16.49
N GLN A 320 -17.53 22.84 -16.71
CA GLN A 320 -17.79 24.16 -17.30
C GLN A 320 -17.85 24.13 -18.84
N GLU A 321 -17.69 22.97 -19.47
CA GLU A 321 -17.70 22.77 -20.93
C GLU A 321 -16.63 23.62 -21.64
N VAL A 322 -15.47 23.81 -21.01
CA VAL A 322 -14.34 24.51 -21.64
C VAL A 322 -13.79 23.65 -22.76
N GLU A 323 -13.77 24.15 -23.99
CA GLU A 323 -13.20 23.38 -25.10
C GLU A 323 -11.70 23.16 -24.91
N ARG A 324 -11.20 22.04 -25.42
CA ARG A 324 -9.79 21.65 -25.28
C ARG A 324 -8.82 22.74 -25.71
N ASP A 325 -9.12 23.44 -26.80
CA ASP A 325 -8.25 24.46 -27.37
C ASP A 325 -8.26 25.77 -26.55
N ASP A 326 -9.28 25.95 -25.69
CA ASP A 326 -9.40 27.07 -24.76
C ASP A 326 -8.91 26.72 -23.33
N LEU A 327 -8.53 25.46 -23.10
CA LEU A 327 -8.05 25.00 -21.81
C LEU A 327 -6.71 25.65 -21.45
N MET A 328 -6.71 26.45 -20.39
CA MET A 328 -5.48 26.88 -19.72
C MET A 328 -4.99 25.78 -18.79
N LEU A 329 -3.69 25.44 -18.83
CA LEU A 329 -3.12 24.50 -17.88
C LEU A 329 -2.79 25.20 -16.55
N PRO A 330 -2.84 24.52 -15.39
CA PRO A 330 -2.60 25.20 -14.11
C PRO A 330 -1.21 25.84 -13.99
N GLU A 331 -0.21 25.36 -14.75
CA GLU A 331 1.13 25.96 -14.80
C GLU A 331 1.13 27.42 -15.28
N VAL A 332 0.14 27.83 -16.10
CA VAL A 332 0.08 29.22 -16.60
C VAL A 332 -0.70 30.15 -15.67
N LEU A 333 -1.37 29.63 -14.63
CA LEU A 333 -2.20 30.41 -13.70
C LEU A 333 -1.37 31.28 -12.72
N SER A 334 -0.04 31.26 -12.83
CA SER A 334 0.90 32.26 -12.28
C SER A 334 0.67 32.65 -10.81
N GLY A 335 0.64 31.65 -9.91
CA GLY A 335 0.66 31.92 -8.46
C GLY A 335 -0.65 32.44 -7.85
N LYS A 336 -1.73 32.57 -8.64
CA LYS A 336 -3.10 32.76 -8.11
C LYS A 336 -3.76 31.60 -7.34
N PRO A 337 -3.25 30.34 -7.28
CA PRO A 337 -4.07 29.22 -6.82
C PRO A 337 -4.63 29.29 -5.41
N LEU A 338 -3.82 29.72 -4.43
CA LEU A 338 -4.18 29.87 -3.03
C LEU A 338 -3.07 30.71 -2.38
N GLU A 339 -3.40 31.72 -1.59
CA GLU A 339 -2.40 32.36 -0.73
C GLU A 339 -1.99 31.37 0.37
N THR A 340 -0.71 31.38 0.76
CA THR A 340 -0.27 30.59 1.91
C THR A 340 -1.01 31.08 3.15
N PRO A 341 -1.69 30.21 3.91
CA PRO A 341 -2.39 30.62 5.13
C PRO A 341 -1.45 31.33 6.11
N GLU A 342 -1.91 32.41 6.73
CA GLU A 342 -1.12 33.18 7.70
C GLU A 342 -0.66 32.32 8.89
N GLN A 343 -1.55 31.45 9.39
CA GLN A 343 -1.25 30.56 10.48
C GLN A 343 -0.70 29.23 9.94
N LEU A 344 0.60 29.00 10.06
CA LEU A 344 1.21 27.73 9.65
C LEU A 344 0.89 26.56 10.60
N PRO A 345 0.82 25.32 10.10
CA PRO A 345 0.57 24.13 10.91
C PRO A 345 1.76 23.84 11.84
N LYS A 346 1.50 23.09 12.92
CA LYS A 346 2.56 22.62 13.82
C LYS A 346 3.46 21.61 13.10
N VAL A 347 4.77 21.75 13.30
CA VAL A 347 5.74 20.74 12.88
C VAL A 347 5.47 19.43 13.61
N THR A 348 5.30 18.36 12.85
CA THR A 348 5.08 17.00 13.39
C THR A 348 6.28 16.15 13.06
N ARG A 349 6.93 15.58 14.08
CA ARG A 349 8.13 14.77 13.87
C ARG A 349 7.80 13.46 13.13
N PRO A 350 8.62 13.06 12.14
CA PRO A 350 8.51 11.75 11.51
C PRO A 350 8.60 10.61 12.52
N ASP A 351 8.10 9.43 12.13
CA ASP A 351 8.34 8.21 12.89
C ASP A 351 9.83 7.89 12.91
N VAL A 352 10.41 7.77 14.09
CA VAL A 352 11.81 7.38 14.30
C VAL A 352 11.95 5.88 14.53
N ASN A 353 13.17 5.38 14.31
CA ASN A 353 13.56 4.04 14.70
C ASN A 353 13.45 3.87 16.25
N GLY A 354 13.35 2.63 16.74
CA GLY A 354 13.42 2.33 18.18
C GLY A 354 12.11 2.25 18.96
N ARG A 355 10.93 2.29 18.31
CA ARG A 355 9.67 1.99 19.02
C ARG A 355 9.65 0.53 19.47
N ARG A 356 9.43 0.29 20.77
CA ARG A 356 9.14 -1.05 21.30
C ARG A 356 7.83 -1.55 20.71
N PHE A 357 7.82 -2.81 20.26
CA PHE A 357 6.62 -3.43 19.71
C PHE A 357 5.83 -4.20 20.79
N PRO A 358 4.58 -4.59 20.56
CA PRO A 358 3.85 -5.48 21.48
C PRO A 358 4.62 -6.79 21.73
N VAL A 359 4.59 -7.31 22.97
CA VAL A 359 5.33 -8.54 23.35
C VAL A 359 4.92 -9.73 22.47
N LYS A 360 3.65 -9.81 22.08
CA LYS A 360 3.11 -10.86 21.20
C LYS A 360 3.16 -10.49 19.70
N ARG A 361 4.14 -9.68 19.28
CA ARG A 361 4.33 -9.33 17.85
C ARG A 361 4.61 -10.61 17.06
N LYS A 362 3.79 -10.87 16.04
CA LYS A 362 4.02 -12.01 15.13
C LYS A 362 5.25 -11.76 14.26
N PHE A 363 6.00 -12.82 13.99
CA PHE A 363 7.11 -12.87 13.06
C PHE A 363 6.80 -13.86 11.95
N ARG A 364 7.23 -13.51 10.74
CA ARG A 364 7.23 -14.39 9.58
C ARG A 364 8.24 -13.88 8.58
N ALA A 365 9.22 -14.71 8.25
CA ALA A 365 10.15 -14.42 7.16
C ALA A 365 10.51 -15.72 6.43
N ALA A 366 10.63 -15.63 5.11
CA ALA A 366 11.01 -16.79 4.30
C ALA A 366 12.52 -17.05 4.43
N LEU A 367 12.90 -18.32 4.50
CA LEU A 367 14.31 -18.70 4.54
C LEU A 367 14.97 -18.38 3.17
N PRO A 368 16.15 -17.73 3.16
CA PRO A 368 16.91 -17.50 1.94
C PRO A 368 17.14 -18.79 1.14
N GLY A 369 17.04 -18.72 -0.18
CA GLY A 369 17.18 -19.89 -1.07
C GLY A 369 16.01 -20.90 -1.04
N LEU A 370 15.06 -20.76 -0.10
CA LEU A 370 13.94 -21.70 0.12
C LEU A 370 12.57 -21.08 -0.17
N ARG A 371 12.53 -20.11 -1.10
CA ARG A 371 11.31 -19.43 -1.54
C ARG A 371 11.11 -19.59 -3.05
N PHE A 372 10.15 -20.41 -3.45
CA PHE A 372 9.88 -20.74 -4.86
C PHE A 372 8.62 -20.02 -5.39
N GLY A 373 8.38 -18.82 -4.87
CA GLY A 373 7.17 -18.05 -5.06
C GLY A 373 6.23 -18.13 -3.85
N SER A 374 5.06 -17.52 -3.97
CA SER A 374 4.17 -17.31 -2.83
C SER A 374 3.55 -18.58 -2.27
N GLY A 375 3.29 -19.57 -3.10
CA GLY A 375 2.62 -20.81 -2.67
C GLY A 375 3.55 -21.92 -2.18
N VAL A 376 4.86 -21.85 -2.45
CA VAL A 376 5.84 -22.90 -2.10
C VAL A 376 7.07 -22.26 -1.45
N ARG A 377 7.20 -22.36 -0.13
CA ARG A 377 8.23 -21.65 0.64
C ARG A 377 8.37 -22.18 2.07
N PHE A 378 9.57 -22.02 2.63
CA PHE A 378 9.85 -22.25 4.05
C PHE A 378 9.87 -20.90 4.78
N GLU A 379 9.22 -20.80 5.94
CA GLU A 379 9.16 -19.58 6.75
C GLU A 379 9.52 -19.87 8.21
N LEU A 380 10.37 -19.05 8.81
CA LEU A 380 10.48 -19.00 10.27
C LEU A 380 9.31 -18.18 10.80
N THR A 381 8.59 -18.70 11.78
CA THR A 381 7.42 -18.07 12.39
C THR A 381 7.45 -18.21 13.91
N ASN A 382 6.68 -17.36 14.59
CA ASN A 382 6.43 -17.50 16.02
C ASN A 382 4.94 -17.76 16.32
N SER A 383 4.70 -18.39 17.47
CA SER A 383 3.36 -18.62 18.03
C SER A 383 3.38 -18.45 19.56
N PHE A 384 2.19 -18.39 20.16
CA PHE A 384 2.01 -18.12 21.59
C PHE A 384 0.97 -19.10 22.16
N SER A 385 1.39 -20.26 22.66
CA SER A 385 0.49 -21.23 23.32
C SER A 385 1.25 -22.38 24.00
N PRO A 386 1.36 -22.45 25.34
CA PRO A 386 1.17 -21.38 26.34
C PRO A 386 2.31 -20.34 26.34
N ASP A 387 3.51 -20.77 25.94
CA ASP A 387 4.74 -19.97 25.89
C ASP A 387 5.07 -19.52 24.47
N THR A 388 6.16 -18.76 24.33
CA THR A 388 6.65 -18.32 23.02
C THR A 388 7.34 -19.49 22.32
N GLN A 389 6.93 -19.77 21.08
CA GLN A 389 7.51 -20.84 20.29
C GLN A 389 7.95 -20.30 18.94
N TRP A 390 9.06 -20.83 18.43
CA TRP A 390 9.56 -20.55 17.09
C TRP A 390 9.62 -21.83 16.27
N ALA A 391 9.15 -21.78 15.02
CA ALA A 391 9.14 -22.95 14.16
C ALA A 391 9.37 -22.57 12.69
N VAL A 392 10.01 -23.49 11.97
CA VAL A 392 10.06 -23.46 10.51
C VAL A 392 8.82 -24.15 9.97
N ASP A 393 8.09 -23.42 9.14
CA ASP A 393 6.90 -23.89 8.45
C ASP A 393 7.18 -24.06 6.96
N PHE A 394 6.83 -25.22 6.40
CA PHE A 394 6.84 -25.40 4.95
C PHE A 394 5.41 -25.31 4.39
N TYR A 395 5.21 -24.36 3.48
CA TYR A 395 3.96 -24.17 2.76
C TYR A 395 4.10 -24.67 1.32
N HIS A 396 3.06 -25.33 0.79
CA HIS A 396 2.99 -25.75 -0.61
C HIS A 396 1.56 -25.66 -1.18
N GLY A 397 1.44 -25.35 -2.48
CA GLY A 397 0.15 -25.24 -3.17
C GLY A 397 -0.04 -23.88 -3.88
N PRO A 398 -1.24 -23.56 -4.36
CA PRO A 398 -1.54 -22.26 -4.93
C PRO A 398 -1.62 -21.19 -3.82
N SER A 399 -1.30 -19.94 -4.15
CA SER A 399 -1.18 -18.83 -3.18
C SER A 399 -2.46 -18.54 -2.37
N LYS A 400 -3.62 -18.97 -2.85
CA LYS A 400 -4.92 -18.81 -2.19
C LYS A 400 -5.38 -20.04 -1.39
N ALA A 401 -4.70 -21.18 -1.52
CA ALA A 401 -5.09 -22.45 -0.88
C ALA A 401 -3.85 -23.33 -0.62
N TYR A 402 -2.79 -22.73 -0.07
CA TYR A 402 -1.58 -23.48 0.29
C TYR A 402 -1.83 -24.32 1.55
N LYS A 403 -1.20 -25.49 1.61
CA LYS A 403 -1.17 -26.41 2.74
C LYS A 403 0.15 -26.27 3.49
N LYS A 404 0.18 -26.71 4.75
CA LYS A 404 1.38 -26.75 5.59
C LYS A 404 1.81 -28.21 5.76
N VAL A 405 3.11 -28.48 5.59
CA VAL A 405 3.70 -29.80 5.89
C VAL A 405 4.17 -29.81 7.34
N LYS A 406 3.94 -30.93 8.04
CA LYS A 406 4.42 -31.12 9.41
C LYS A 406 5.92 -31.44 9.36
N LEU A 407 6.75 -30.49 9.79
CA LEU A 407 8.19 -30.69 9.91
C LEU A 407 8.50 -31.12 11.36
N ASN A 408 8.65 -32.42 11.59
CA ASN A 408 8.85 -33.03 12.91
C ASN A 408 9.94 -34.12 12.87
N GLU A 409 10.24 -34.70 14.04
CA GLU A 409 11.21 -35.78 14.20
C GLU A 409 10.90 -37.01 13.33
N GLU A 410 9.63 -37.39 13.20
CA GLU A 410 9.19 -38.49 12.33
C GLU A 410 9.57 -38.27 10.87
N LEU A 411 9.35 -37.05 10.34
CA LEU A 411 9.77 -36.70 8.99
C LEU A 411 11.28 -36.79 8.85
N LEU A 412 12.02 -36.27 9.84
CA LEU A 412 13.49 -36.30 9.84
C LEU A 412 14.01 -37.74 9.78
N HIS A 413 13.50 -38.64 10.63
CA HIS A 413 13.85 -40.07 10.61
C HIS A 413 13.49 -40.72 9.28
N SER A 414 12.31 -40.43 8.72
CA SER A 414 11.88 -41.01 7.44
C SER A 414 12.79 -40.64 6.26
N ILE A 415 13.44 -39.48 6.32
CA ILE A 415 14.42 -39.04 5.32
C ILE A 415 15.80 -39.63 5.66
N ALA A 416 16.16 -39.68 6.95
CA ALA A 416 17.42 -40.23 7.44
C ALA A 416 17.61 -41.71 7.08
N ASP A 417 16.53 -42.49 7.03
CA ASP A 417 16.52 -43.91 6.66
C ASP A 417 16.70 -44.17 5.15
N THR A 418 17.15 -43.18 4.37
CA THR A 418 17.29 -43.29 2.91
C THR A 418 18.76 -43.26 2.47
N PRO A 419 19.14 -43.98 1.40
CA PRO A 419 20.50 -43.93 0.85
C PRO A 419 20.95 -42.54 0.37
N ILE A 420 19.99 -41.63 0.14
CA ILE A 420 20.30 -40.23 -0.18
C ILE A 420 20.89 -39.54 1.05
N TYR A 421 20.33 -39.80 2.25
CA TYR A 421 20.80 -39.19 3.48
C TYR A 421 22.23 -39.61 3.84
N ASP A 422 22.63 -40.86 3.57
CA ASP A 422 24.01 -41.34 3.75
C ASP A 422 25.06 -40.51 3.02
N THR A 423 24.66 -39.85 1.92
CA THR A 423 25.57 -38.98 1.16
C THR A 423 25.75 -37.60 1.79
N ILE A 424 24.83 -37.18 2.66
CA ILE A 424 24.81 -35.83 3.26
C ILE A 424 24.90 -35.81 4.78
N ASN A 425 24.76 -36.95 5.46
CA ASN A 425 24.68 -37.06 6.93
C ASN A 425 25.83 -36.35 7.64
N LYS A 426 27.09 -36.57 7.24
CA LYS A 426 28.26 -35.93 7.83
C LYS A 426 28.23 -34.41 7.74
N LEU A 427 27.81 -33.89 6.58
CA LEU A 427 27.67 -32.45 6.38
C LEU A 427 26.50 -31.90 7.19
N PHE A 428 25.38 -32.62 7.19
CA PHE A 428 24.18 -32.24 7.92
C PHE A 428 24.44 -32.16 9.42
N GLU A 429 25.05 -33.20 10.01
CA GLU A 429 25.46 -33.25 11.42
C GLU A 429 26.42 -32.11 11.76
N TYR A 430 27.47 -31.92 10.96
CA TYR A 430 28.43 -30.83 11.19
C TYR A 430 27.78 -29.43 11.17
N GLU A 431 26.94 -29.15 10.16
CA GLU A 431 26.30 -27.84 10.02
C GLU A 431 25.21 -27.61 11.08
N THR A 432 24.50 -28.66 11.48
CA THR A 432 23.45 -28.58 12.51
C THR A 432 24.04 -28.49 13.92
N GLU A 433 25.16 -29.14 14.19
CA GLU A 433 25.91 -29.00 15.46
C GLU A 433 26.41 -27.57 15.64
N ALA A 434 27.07 -27.00 14.62
CA ALA A 434 27.51 -25.60 14.64
C ALA A 434 26.33 -24.62 14.81
N LEU A 435 25.17 -24.91 14.20
CA LEU A 435 23.97 -24.11 14.38
C LEU A 435 23.37 -24.27 15.80
N ALA A 436 23.41 -25.46 16.38
CA ALA A 436 22.97 -25.71 17.75
C ALA A 436 23.80 -24.94 18.76
N GLU A 437 25.12 -24.86 18.58
CA GLU A 437 26.01 -24.07 19.44
C GLU A 437 25.63 -22.58 19.49
N ILE A 438 25.14 -22.02 18.39
CA ILE A 438 24.66 -20.64 18.32
C ILE A 438 23.29 -20.53 18.99
N LEU A 439 22.36 -21.44 18.66
CA LEU A 439 20.99 -21.39 19.17
C LEU A 439 20.91 -21.68 20.67
N THR A 440 21.83 -22.45 21.25
CA THR A 440 21.86 -22.71 22.71
C THR A 440 22.25 -21.49 23.54
N GLN A 441 22.80 -20.44 22.91
CA GLN A 441 23.16 -19.18 23.58
C GLN A 441 21.97 -18.21 23.73
N THR A 442 20.78 -18.59 23.28
CA THR A 442 19.56 -17.77 23.38
C THR A 442 18.36 -18.65 23.79
N SER A 443 17.26 -18.03 24.23
CA SER A 443 15.96 -18.69 24.42
C SER A 443 14.88 -18.17 23.45
N ALA A 444 13.73 -18.86 23.37
CA ALA A 444 12.59 -18.43 22.55
C ALA A 444 12.08 -17.04 22.99
N GLU A 445 12.09 -16.76 24.29
CA GLU A 445 11.73 -15.50 24.92
C GLU A 445 12.73 -14.40 24.59
N GLU A 446 14.04 -14.69 24.61
CA GLU A 446 15.09 -13.74 24.27
C GLU A 446 15.05 -13.35 22.79
N LEU A 447 14.83 -14.33 21.90
CA LEU A 447 14.63 -14.09 20.47
C LEU A 447 13.40 -13.20 20.21
N GLN A 448 12.32 -13.42 20.96
CA GLN A 448 11.12 -12.58 20.92
C GLN A 448 11.32 -11.20 21.55
N ALA A 449 12.14 -11.09 22.60
CA ALA A 449 12.53 -9.82 23.18
C ALA A 449 13.35 -9.00 22.17
N SER A 450 14.27 -9.63 21.44
CA SER A 450 15.02 -8.99 20.34
C SER A 450 14.08 -8.52 19.23
N TRP A 451 13.17 -9.39 18.75
CA TRP A 451 12.16 -9.04 17.73
C TRP A 451 11.26 -7.85 18.12
N THR A 452 11.05 -7.68 19.42
CA THR A 452 10.19 -6.62 19.94
C THR A 452 10.96 -5.42 20.50
N ARG A 453 12.27 -5.37 20.27
CA ARG A 453 13.22 -4.32 20.66
C ARG A 453 13.29 -4.10 22.17
N ARG A 454 13.38 -5.20 22.91
CA ARG A 454 13.56 -5.23 24.37
C ARG A 454 14.92 -5.78 24.79
N SER A 455 15.66 -6.40 23.89
CA SER A 455 17.03 -6.88 24.07
C SER A 455 17.80 -6.74 22.75
N ASP A 456 19.13 -6.67 22.84
CA ASP A 456 20.05 -6.61 21.68
C ASP A 456 20.65 -7.99 21.36
N GLY A 457 20.00 -9.07 21.82
CA GLY A 457 20.43 -10.45 21.58
C GLY A 457 20.17 -10.90 20.13
N LEU A 458 20.41 -12.19 19.87
CA LEU A 458 20.20 -12.79 18.55
C LEU A 458 18.82 -12.43 17.99
N GLY A 459 18.80 -11.79 16.83
CA GLY A 459 17.56 -11.39 16.16
C GLY A 459 16.98 -12.51 15.29
N PRO A 460 15.65 -12.56 15.08
CA PRO A 460 15.02 -13.62 14.29
C PRO A 460 15.45 -13.62 12.82
N PHE A 461 15.82 -12.47 12.25
CA PHE A 461 16.38 -12.43 10.90
C PHE A 461 17.77 -13.07 10.80
N ALA A 462 18.59 -13.00 11.85
CA ALA A 462 19.85 -13.74 11.89
C ALA A 462 19.61 -15.25 11.91
N VAL A 463 18.62 -15.73 12.68
CA VAL A 463 18.20 -17.15 12.67
C VAL A 463 17.70 -17.57 11.28
N VAL A 464 16.91 -16.73 10.62
CA VAL A 464 16.45 -16.96 9.23
C VAL A 464 17.63 -17.14 8.27
N ASP A 465 18.65 -16.29 8.38
CA ASP A 465 19.82 -16.34 7.50
C ASP A 465 20.71 -17.54 7.81
N LEU A 466 20.91 -17.89 9.09
CA LEU A 466 21.62 -19.09 9.50
C LEU A 466 20.96 -20.36 8.92
N LEU A 467 19.64 -20.50 9.08
CA LEU A 467 18.88 -21.63 8.53
C LEU A 467 18.94 -21.69 7.00
N GLY A 468 18.84 -20.53 6.34
CA GLY A 468 19.00 -20.41 4.88
C GLY A 468 20.38 -20.84 4.40
N ASN A 469 21.44 -20.39 5.07
CA ASN A 469 22.83 -20.70 4.73
C ASN A 469 23.13 -22.20 4.86
N VAL A 470 22.70 -22.83 5.97
CA VAL A 470 22.82 -24.29 6.16
C VAL A 470 22.07 -25.03 5.05
N SER A 471 20.84 -24.60 4.75
CA SER A 471 20.03 -25.19 3.68
C SER A 471 20.70 -25.06 2.31
N GLU A 472 21.36 -23.94 2.01
CA GLU A 472 22.08 -23.74 0.75
C GLU A 472 23.29 -24.68 0.64
N LYS A 473 24.08 -24.84 1.71
CA LYS A 473 25.22 -25.76 1.75
C LYS A 473 24.78 -27.21 1.53
N ILE A 474 23.71 -27.64 2.20
CA ILE A 474 23.13 -28.98 2.01
C ILE A 474 22.62 -29.12 0.57
N THR A 475 21.92 -28.12 0.03
CA THR A 475 21.41 -28.11 -1.35
C THR A 475 22.54 -28.33 -2.36
N LYS A 476 23.69 -27.65 -2.18
CA LYS A 476 24.88 -27.83 -3.05
C LYS A 476 25.42 -29.26 -3.01
N HIS A 477 25.36 -29.93 -1.86
CA HIS A 477 25.78 -31.33 -1.74
C HIS A 477 24.77 -32.30 -2.34
N VAL A 478 23.48 -32.12 -2.02
CA VAL A 478 22.37 -32.94 -2.53
C VAL A 478 22.30 -32.94 -4.06
N ARG A 479 22.68 -31.84 -4.73
CA ARG A 479 22.78 -31.74 -6.20
C ARG A 479 23.73 -32.75 -6.86
N LYS A 480 24.61 -33.38 -6.10
CA LYS A 480 25.52 -34.42 -6.61
C LYS A 480 24.87 -35.81 -6.67
N ALA A 481 23.74 -36.00 -6.00
CA ALA A 481 23.01 -37.27 -5.99
C ALA A 481 21.96 -37.34 -7.10
N ASP A 482 21.38 -38.52 -7.29
CA ASP A 482 20.39 -38.81 -8.34
C ASP A 482 19.11 -37.97 -8.16
N SER A 483 18.88 -37.04 -9.09
CA SER A 483 17.76 -36.10 -9.05
C SER A 483 16.38 -36.78 -9.07
N ILE A 484 16.25 -37.92 -9.75
CA ILE A 484 14.97 -38.65 -9.84
C ILE A 484 14.64 -39.26 -8.48
N LYS A 485 15.66 -39.81 -7.80
CA LYS A 485 15.47 -40.37 -6.46
C LYS A 485 15.13 -39.27 -5.44
N ILE A 486 15.78 -38.12 -5.52
CA ILE A 486 15.50 -36.95 -4.66
C ILE A 486 14.08 -36.43 -4.89
N GLU A 487 13.66 -36.28 -6.14
CA GLU A 487 12.31 -35.84 -6.47
C GLU A 487 11.26 -36.79 -5.87
N ARG A 488 11.42 -38.10 -6.05
CA ARG A 488 10.51 -39.10 -5.47
C ARG A 488 10.46 -39.04 -3.95
N LEU A 489 11.62 -38.90 -3.30
CA LEU A 489 11.70 -38.76 -1.85
C LEU A 489 10.95 -37.52 -1.36
N VAL A 490 11.17 -36.37 -1.99
CA VAL A 490 10.51 -35.10 -1.63
C VAL A 490 9.01 -35.16 -1.85
N LEU A 491 8.56 -35.72 -2.98
CA LEU A 491 7.13 -35.89 -3.24
C LEU A 491 6.48 -36.82 -2.21
N LYS A 492 7.15 -37.93 -1.85
CA LYS A 492 6.68 -38.84 -0.79
C LYS A 492 6.61 -38.15 0.56
N ALA A 493 7.62 -37.34 0.90
CA ALA A 493 7.65 -36.59 2.16
C ALA A 493 6.51 -35.56 2.28
N ILE A 494 6.07 -34.97 1.17
CA ILE A 494 5.04 -33.91 1.15
C ILE A 494 3.63 -34.48 1.00
N TYR A 495 3.46 -35.53 0.19
CA TYR A 495 2.16 -36.05 -0.24
C TYR A 495 1.89 -37.50 0.18
N GLY A 496 2.85 -38.17 0.82
CA GLY A 496 2.74 -39.60 1.13
C GLY A 496 2.72 -40.45 -0.15
N TYR A 497 1.80 -41.41 -0.22
CA TYR A 497 1.60 -42.27 -1.40
C TYR A 497 0.60 -41.67 -2.41
N GLU A 498 0.07 -40.48 -2.15
CA GLU A 498 -0.81 -39.80 -3.10
C GLU A 498 -0.01 -39.28 -4.29
N ASN A 499 -0.58 -39.36 -5.50
CA ASN A 499 -0.01 -38.77 -6.72
C ASN A 499 -0.78 -37.51 -7.12
N PRO A 500 -0.50 -36.35 -6.52
CA PRO A 500 -1.22 -35.12 -6.82
C PRO A 500 -0.77 -34.54 -8.16
N ALA A 501 -1.67 -34.55 -9.16
CA ALA A 501 -1.47 -33.81 -10.40
C ALA A 501 -1.67 -32.30 -10.18
N GLY A 502 -0.77 -31.45 -10.72
CA GLY A 502 -0.96 -30.00 -10.76
C GLY A 502 0.31 -29.14 -10.76
N ASN A 503 0.14 -27.82 -10.95
CA ASN A 503 1.23 -26.83 -11.02
C ASN A 503 2.07 -26.73 -9.72
N GLY A 504 1.47 -27.01 -8.56
CA GLY A 504 2.18 -27.04 -7.27
C GLY A 504 3.20 -28.18 -7.22
N THR A 505 2.82 -29.37 -7.70
CA THR A 505 3.68 -30.56 -7.76
C THR A 505 4.86 -30.34 -8.70
N ARG A 506 4.65 -29.73 -9.88
CA ARG A 506 5.74 -29.39 -10.81
C ARG A 506 6.78 -28.47 -10.17
N LYS A 507 6.33 -27.48 -9.40
CA LYS A 507 7.23 -26.54 -8.73
C LYS A 507 8.04 -27.23 -7.62
N ILE A 508 7.43 -28.17 -6.90
CA ILE A 508 8.14 -29.00 -5.92
C ILE A 508 9.19 -29.85 -6.61
N ALA A 509 8.83 -30.55 -7.69
CA ALA A 509 9.75 -31.39 -8.45
C ALA A 509 10.98 -30.60 -8.98
N LEU A 510 10.72 -29.44 -9.60
CA LEU A 510 11.78 -28.56 -10.12
C LEU A 510 12.76 -28.06 -9.06
N ASN A 511 12.33 -27.97 -7.80
CA ASN A 511 13.13 -27.44 -6.69
C ASN A 511 13.44 -28.52 -5.64
N SER A 512 13.32 -29.79 -6.00
CA SER A 512 13.39 -30.94 -5.07
C SER A 512 14.66 -30.95 -4.22
N HIS A 513 15.82 -30.65 -4.80
CA HIS A 513 17.10 -30.59 -4.08
C HIS A 513 17.09 -29.55 -2.93
N ALA A 514 16.58 -28.35 -3.21
CA ALA A 514 16.50 -27.30 -2.21
C ALA A 514 15.39 -27.56 -1.19
N ILE A 515 14.27 -28.12 -1.65
CA ILE A 515 13.17 -28.52 -0.77
C ILE A 515 13.62 -29.64 0.18
N LEU A 516 14.38 -30.64 -0.28
CA LEU A 516 14.92 -31.69 0.60
C LEU A 516 15.79 -31.10 1.71
N ALA A 517 16.68 -30.17 1.37
CA ALA A 517 17.49 -29.45 2.35
C ALA A 517 16.61 -28.69 3.35
N GLY A 518 15.60 -27.96 2.87
CA GLY A 518 14.64 -27.25 3.72
C GLY A 518 13.81 -28.15 4.63
N LEU A 519 13.41 -29.35 4.15
CA LEU A 519 12.69 -30.34 4.95
C LEU A 519 13.57 -30.85 6.10
N LEU A 520 14.83 -31.20 5.82
CA LEU A 520 15.80 -31.65 6.81
C LEU A 520 16.09 -30.57 7.86
N VAL A 521 16.49 -29.37 7.41
CA VAL A 521 16.84 -28.26 8.30
C VAL A 521 15.64 -27.79 9.10
N GLY A 522 14.47 -27.65 8.47
CA GLY A 522 13.25 -27.22 9.13
C GLY A 522 12.74 -28.25 10.14
N ALA A 523 12.78 -29.54 9.81
CA ALA A 523 12.41 -30.60 10.74
C ALA A 523 13.36 -30.66 11.92
N TRP A 524 14.68 -30.61 11.69
CA TRP A 524 15.69 -30.56 12.75
C TRP A 524 15.55 -29.33 13.64
N PHE A 525 15.31 -28.14 13.09
CA PHE A 525 15.10 -26.94 13.90
C PHE A 525 13.89 -27.11 14.81
N ASN A 526 12.81 -27.69 14.29
CA ASN A 526 11.58 -27.93 15.03
C ASN A 526 11.68 -29.02 16.09
N THR A 527 12.77 -29.81 16.17
CA THR A 527 13.01 -30.75 17.28
C THR A 527 13.82 -30.15 18.43
N GLN A 528 14.46 -28.99 18.20
CA GLN A 528 15.25 -28.29 19.21
C GLN A 528 14.37 -27.69 20.32
N ASN A 529 14.94 -27.40 21.49
CA ASN A 529 14.19 -26.83 22.63
C ASN A 529 13.65 -25.40 22.38
N PHE A 530 13.93 -24.80 21.22
CA PHE A 530 13.36 -23.52 20.76
C PHE A 530 11.90 -23.60 20.27
N SER A 531 11.42 -24.82 20.02
CA SER A 531 10.21 -25.09 19.25
C SER A 531 9.23 -26.06 19.92
N ARG A 532 9.51 -26.51 21.15
CA ARG A 532 8.73 -27.60 21.76
C ARG A 532 7.39 -27.11 22.33
N SER A 533 6.34 -27.74 21.81
CA SER A 533 5.01 -27.94 22.40
C SER A 533 5.05 -28.86 23.60
#